data_AF-A0A0F8WM23-F1
#
_entry.id   AF-A0A0F8WM23-F1
#
_cell.length_a   1.000
_cell.length_b   1.000
_cell.length_c   1.000
_cell.angle_alpha   90.00
_cell.angle_beta   90.00
_cell.angle_gamma   90.00
#
_symmetry.space_group_name_H-M   'P 1'
#
loop_
_entity.id
_entity.type
_entity.pdbx_description
1 polymer ?
#
loop_
_entity_poly.entity_id
_entity_poly.type
_entity_poly.pdbx_seq_one_letter_code
_entity_poly.pdbx_strand_id
1 'polypeptide(L)'
;MKRGTFILLSTGAMFSPSLILATIKKKTLLEEWNDLTEPQQAIRDLAWDYGDRYGFEKTLTAIAWQESSFGLPKKLENPSEPSGGVFGNGYTTAARRHFNLPVTRKDWVDKEGITHIEMDYALPTEKQKAYVRDRLKVEPLFSAHHAILQLQEATRRTDFTKLLEGIKRWKYMWAYYNGGTNCMKEPLAVKYADDI
;
A
#
# COMPACT_ATOMS: atom_id res chain seq x y z
N MET A 1 -73.58 -21.51 4.58
CA MET A 1 -72.93 -21.92 5.84
C MET A 1 -71.49 -21.39 5.85
N LYS A 2 -71.07 -20.85 6.99
CA LYS A 2 -69.91 -19.96 7.19
C LYS A 2 -68.57 -20.65 6.89
N ARG A 3 -67.72 -20.02 6.07
CA ARG A 3 -66.28 -20.35 5.99
C ARG A 3 -65.57 -19.59 7.10
N GLY A 4 -65.17 -20.32 8.14
CA GLY A 4 -64.42 -19.80 9.28
C GLY A 4 -62.93 -19.73 8.97
N THR A 5 -62.36 -18.57 9.27
CA THR A 5 -60.94 -18.24 9.32
C THR A 5 -60.20 -19.18 10.27
N PHE A 6 -59.10 -19.80 9.81
CA PHE A 6 -58.09 -20.41 10.68
C PHE A 6 -56.78 -19.64 10.48
N ILE A 7 -56.41 -18.87 11.49
CA ILE A 7 -55.09 -18.26 11.63
C ILE A 7 -54.22 -19.29 12.33
N LEU A 8 -53.25 -19.85 11.61
CA LEU A 8 -52.19 -20.67 12.21
C LEU A 8 -51.08 -19.72 12.69
N LEU A 9 -50.98 -19.54 14.00
CA LEU A 9 -49.83 -18.90 14.65
C LEU A 9 -48.67 -19.89 14.64
N SER A 10 -47.80 -19.80 13.63
CA SER A 10 -46.49 -20.45 13.68
C SER A 10 -45.62 -19.67 14.67
N THR A 11 -45.32 -20.27 15.81
CA THR A 11 -44.28 -19.82 16.74
C THR A 11 -42.94 -19.88 16.02
N GLY A 12 -42.55 -18.75 15.42
CA GLY A 12 -41.21 -18.53 14.93
C GLY A 12 -40.25 -18.58 16.11
N ALA A 13 -39.41 -19.61 16.15
CA ALA A 13 -38.19 -19.57 16.94
C ALA A 13 -37.38 -18.37 16.44
N MET A 14 -37.39 -17.29 17.21
CA MET A 14 -36.51 -16.16 16.99
C MET A 14 -35.08 -16.66 17.21
N PHE A 15 -34.38 -17.01 16.13
CA PHE A 15 -32.94 -17.07 16.16
C PHE A 15 -32.45 -15.66 16.47
N SER A 16 -32.12 -15.42 17.74
CA SER A 16 -31.43 -14.19 18.15
C SER A 16 -30.10 -14.13 17.39
N PRO A 17 -29.82 -13.08 16.60
CA PRO A 17 -28.54 -12.94 15.89
C PRO A 17 -27.33 -12.73 16.82
N SER A 18 -27.54 -12.76 18.13
CA SER A 18 -26.57 -12.32 19.15
C SER A 18 -25.45 -13.33 19.47
N LEU A 19 -25.19 -14.32 18.59
CA LEU A 19 -24.23 -15.40 18.88
C LEU A 19 -23.32 -15.77 17.71
N ILE A 20 -22.99 -14.82 16.83
CA ILE A 20 -21.76 -14.89 16.00
C ILE A 20 -21.14 -13.48 15.89
N LEU A 21 -20.94 -12.82 17.02
CA LEU A 21 -19.85 -11.86 17.16
C LEU A 21 -18.70 -12.62 17.80
N ALA A 22 -18.14 -13.55 17.04
CA ALA A 22 -16.80 -14.03 17.34
C ALA A 22 -15.92 -12.79 17.24
N THR A 23 -15.48 -12.27 18.38
CA THR A 23 -14.43 -11.26 18.45
C THR A 23 -13.27 -11.80 17.65
N ILE A 24 -13.09 -11.34 16.42
CA ILE A 24 -11.94 -11.71 15.61
C ILE A 24 -10.74 -11.13 16.36
N LYS A 25 -10.08 -11.97 17.16
CA LYS A 25 -8.83 -11.60 17.83
C LYS A 25 -7.88 -11.17 16.72
N LYS A 26 -7.51 -9.89 16.70
CA LYS A 26 -6.47 -9.40 15.80
C LYS A 26 -5.21 -10.21 16.11
N LYS A 27 -4.74 -10.99 15.15
CA LYS A 27 -3.49 -11.74 15.32
C LYS A 27 -2.36 -10.73 15.56
N THR A 28 -1.41 -11.12 16.40
CA THR A 28 -0.14 -10.40 16.48
C THR A 28 0.63 -10.57 15.18
N LEU A 29 1.53 -9.64 14.88
CA LEU A 29 2.39 -9.72 13.68
C LEU A 29 3.17 -11.04 13.64
N LEU A 30 3.60 -11.57 14.80
CA LEU A 30 4.27 -12.86 14.92
C LEU A 30 3.34 -14.05 14.65
N GLU A 31 2.09 -14.01 15.12
CA GLU A 31 1.09 -15.03 14.80
C GLU A 31 0.76 -15.04 13.30
N GLU A 32 0.63 -13.87 12.67
CA GLU A 32 0.44 -13.78 11.21
C GLU A 32 1.67 -14.29 10.44
N TRP A 33 2.87 -14.02 10.95
CA TRP A 33 4.13 -14.45 10.37
C TRP A 33 4.32 -15.97 10.39
N ASN A 34 3.85 -16.63 11.45
CA ASN A 34 3.98 -18.07 11.62
C ASN A 34 2.91 -18.86 10.85
N ASP A 35 1.78 -18.23 10.54
CA ASP A 35 0.65 -18.85 9.83
C ASP A 35 0.66 -18.61 8.31
N LEU A 36 1.78 -18.14 7.75
CA LEU A 36 1.90 -17.92 6.31
C LEU A 36 1.86 -19.25 5.53
N THR A 37 1.04 -19.31 4.49
CA THR A 37 1.07 -20.40 3.51
C THR A 37 2.39 -20.40 2.73
N GLU A 38 2.78 -21.52 2.13
CA GLU A 38 4.02 -21.61 1.33
C GLU A 38 4.13 -20.50 0.25
N PRO A 39 3.07 -20.15 -0.52
CA PRO A 39 3.15 -19.03 -1.45
C PRO A 39 3.43 -17.69 -0.76
N GLN A 40 2.82 -17.43 0.40
CA GLN A 40 3.05 -16.20 1.16
C GLN A 40 4.47 -16.14 1.73
N GLN A 41 5.00 -17.27 2.19
CA GLN A 41 6.39 -17.37 2.63
C GLN A 41 7.35 -17.06 1.48
N ALA A 42 7.10 -17.59 0.28
CA ALA A 42 7.91 -17.28 -0.90
C ALA A 42 7.90 -15.78 -1.26
N ILE A 43 6.74 -15.11 -1.12
CA ILE A 43 6.63 -13.66 -1.35
C ILE A 43 7.35 -12.86 -0.25
N ARG A 44 7.21 -13.27 1.01
CA ARG A 44 7.94 -12.66 2.14
C ARG A 44 9.44 -12.78 1.94
N ASP A 45 9.93 -13.96 1.60
CA ASP A 45 11.36 -14.21 1.41
C ASP A 45 11.89 -13.42 0.21
N LEU A 46 11.13 -13.35 -0.88
CA LEU A 46 11.43 -12.46 -2.01
C LEU A 46 11.52 -10.99 -1.57
N ALA A 47 10.56 -10.50 -0.78
CA ALA A 47 10.55 -9.12 -0.31
C ALA A 47 11.75 -8.82 0.59
N TRP A 48 12.10 -9.75 1.47
CA TRP A 48 13.27 -9.64 2.33
C TRP A 48 14.57 -9.61 1.52
N ASP A 49 14.81 -10.65 0.71
CA ASP A 49 16.05 -10.82 -0.04
C ASP A 49 16.25 -9.73 -1.11
N TYR A 50 15.17 -9.30 -1.76
CA TYR A 50 15.25 -8.22 -2.73
C TYR A 50 15.48 -6.88 -2.05
N GLY A 51 14.84 -6.64 -0.89
CA GLY A 51 15.01 -5.42 -0.11
C GLY A 51 16.40 -5.27 0.50
N ASP A 52 17.00 -6.37 0.97
CA ASP A 52 18.33 -6.40 1.60
C ASP A 52 19.42 -5.84 0.67
N ARG A 53 19.34 -6.17 -0.63
CA ARG A 53 20.24 -5.65 -1.67
C ARG A 53 20.27 -4.12 -1.77
N TYR A 54 19.25 -3.45 -1.25
CA TYR A 54 19.10 -2.00 -1.29
C TYR A 54 18.96 -1.37 0.10
N GLY A 55 19.10 -2.15 1.19
CA GLY A 55 18.90 -1.68 2.57
C GLY A 55 17.45 -1.32 2.91
N PHE A 56 16.49 -2.02 2.31
CA PHE A 56 15.05 -1.84 2.51
C PHE A 56 14.33 -3.14 2.90
N GLU A 57 15.02 -4.17 3.38
CA GLU A 57 14.47 -5.49 3.70
C GLU A 57 13.24 -5.42 4.62
N LYS A 58 13.33 -4.66 5.71
CA LYS A 58 12.21 -4.49 6.66
C LYS A 58 11.05 -3.70 6.05
N THR A 59 11.36 -2.63 5.32
CA THR A 59 10.34 -1.78 4.70
C THR A 59 9.61 -2.52 3.57
N LEU A 60 10.34 -3.21 2.70
CA LEU A 60 9.75 -3.93 1.58
C LEU A 60 8.90 -5.11 2.06
N THR A 61 9.34 -5.81 3.10
CA THR A 61 8.54 -6.85 3.77
C THR A 61 7.26 -6.28 4.39
N ALA A 62 7.35 -5.14 5.08
CA ALA A 62 6.19 -4.45 5.64
C ALA A 62 5.17 -4.07 4.55
N ILE A 63 5.64 -3.56 3.41
CA ILE A 63 4.79 -3.23 2.26
C ILE A 63 4.08 -4.49 1.73
N ALA A 64 4.81 -5.59 1.50
CA ALA A 64 4.20 -6.83 1.01
C ALA A 64 3.11 -7.35 1.95
N TRP A 65 3.35 -7.26 3.25
CA TRP A 65 2.37 -7.65 4.27
C TRP A 65 1.14 -6.74 4.28
N GLN A 66 1.35 -5.41 4.29
CA GLN A 66 0.23 -4.49 4.45
C GLN A 66 -0.61 -4.34 3.17
N GLU A 67 0.01 -4.35 2.00
CA GLU A 67 -0.70 -4.15 0.73
C GLU A 67 -1.44 -5.41 0.27
N SER A 68 -0.87 -6.59 0.57
CA SER A 68 -1.39 -7.84 0.01
C SER A 68 -1.26 -9.05 0.92
N SER A 69 -0.99 -8.90 2.22
CA SER A 69 -0.76 -10.06 3.10
C SER A 69 0.19 -11.09 2.45
N PHE A 70 1.25 -10.60 1.81
CA PHE A 70 2.20 -11.37 1.00
C PHE A 70 1.58 -12.06 -0.24
N GLY A 71 0.83 -11.31 -1.04
CA GLY A 71 0.29 -11.74 -2.34
C GLY A 71 -1.15 -12.26 -2.33
N LEU A 72 -1.81 -12.30 -1.17
CA LEU A 72 -3.25 -12.46 -1.10
C LEU A 72 -3.95 -11.12 -1.44
N PRO A 73 -4.94 -11.09 -2.34
CA PRO A 73 -5.69 -9.87 -2.58
C PRO A 73 -6.42 -9.46 -1.29
N LYS A 74 -5.92 -8.45 -0.58
CA LYS A 74 -6.76 -7.71 0.37
C LYS A 74 -7.90 -7.09 -0.44
N LYS A 75 -9.13 -7.14 0.05
CA LYS A 75 -10.23 -6.40 -0.57
C LYS A 75 -9.80 -4.94 -0.63
N LEU A 76 -9.49 -4.43 -1.82
CA LEU A 76 -9.14 -3.03 -2.01
C LEU A 76 -10.36 -2.20 -1.60
N GLU A 77 -10.29 -1.55 -0.45
CA GLU A 77 -11.41 -0.76 0.10
C GLU A 77 -11.65 0.54 -0.71
N ASN A 78 -10.69 0.96 -1.54
CA ASN A 78 -10.81 2.17 -2.33
C ASN A 78 -10.46 1.94 -3.83
N PRO A 79 -11.45 2.06 -4.75
CA PRO A 79 -11.24 1.87 -6.19
C PRO A 79 -10.67 3.11 -6.92
N SER A 80 -10.54 4.28 -6.27
CA SER A 80 -10.22 5.54 -6.96
C SER A 80 -8.76 5.69 -7.39
N GLU A 81 -7.84 4.91 -6.82
CA GLU A 81 -6.50 4.69 -7.36
C GLU A 81 -6.13 3.22 -7.10
N PRO A 82 -6.23 2.33 -8.10
CA PRO A 82 -5.86 0.94 -7.88
C PRO A 82 -4.32 0.87 -7.86
N SER A 83 -3.71 1.16 -6.73
CA SER A 83 -2.48 0.46 -6.36
C SER A 83 -2.76 -1.04 -6.49
N GLY A 84 -1.83 -1.79 -7.06
CA GLY A 84 -2.06 -3.21 -7.29
C GLY A 84 -0.80 -4.04 -7.33
N GLY A 85 -1.00 -5.34 -7.19
CA GLY A 85 0.07 -6.30 -7.00
C GLY A 85 0.49 -6.42 -5.53
N VAL A 86 1.55 -7.20 -5.31
CA VAL A 86 2.04 -7.55 -3.97
C VAL A 86 2.39 -6.32 -3.12
N PHE A 87 2.86 -5.25 -3.78
CA PHE A 87 3.44 -4.08 -3.11
C PHE A 87 2.62 -2.80 -3.28
N GLY A 88 1.37 -2.88 -3.79
CA GLY A 88 0.53 -1.68 -3.90
C GLY A 88 1.12 -0.58 -4.78
N ASN A 89 1.80 -0.92 -5.88
CA ASN A 89 2.39 0.10 -6.75
C ASN A 89 1.31 0.85 -7.55
N GLY A 90 1.37 2.18 -7.57
CA GLY A 90 0.52 2.99 -8.45
C GLY A 90 0.89 2.82 -9.92
N TYR A 91 -0.07 2.42 -10.77
CA TYR A 91 0.21 2.07 -12.17
C TYR A 91 0.79 3.23 -12.98
N THR A 92 0.26 4.45 -12.80
CA THR A 92 0.74 5.63 -13.53
C THR A 92 2.19 5.96 -13.16
N THR A 93 2.51 5.96 -11.86
CA THR A 93 3.86 6.31 -11.39
C THR A 93 4.87 5.22 -11.73
N ALA A 94 4.49 3.94 -11.62
CA ALA A 94 5.31 2.81 -12.05
C ALA A 94 5.56 2.84 -13.57
N ALA A 95 4.54 3.11 -14.39
CA ALA A 95 4.68 3.22 -15.85
C ALA A 95 5.63 4.36 -16.25
N ARG A 96 5.54 5.52 -15.59
CA ARG A 96 6.46 6.63 -15.83
C ARG A 96 7.92 6.24 -15.54
N ARG A 97 8.17 5.56 -14.41
CA ARG A 97 9.51 5.03 -14.07
C ARG A 97 9.98 3.99 -15.08
N HIS A 98 9.12 3.03 -15.42
CA HIS A 98 9.43 1.92 -16.31
C HIS A 98 9.86 2.38 -17.70
N PHE A 99 9.11 3.31 -18.28
CA PHE A 99 9.37 3.85 -19.63
C PHE A 99 10.28 5.08 -19.62
N ASN A 100 10.86 5.43 -18.47
CA ASN A 100 11.72 6.61 -18.28
C ASN A 100 11.11 7.89 -18.90
N LEU A 101 9.83 8.14 -18.62
CA LEU A 101 9.11 9.26 -19.23
C LEU A 101 9.65 10.59 -18.70
N PRO A 102 9.86 11.59 -19.59
CA PRO A 102 10.55 12.81 -19.25
C PRO A 102 9.79 13.64 -18.21
N VAL A 103 10.56 14.43 -17.47
CA VAL A 103 10.08 15.42 -16.53
C VAL A 103 10.66 16.76 -16.94
N THR A 104 9.78 17.71 -17.23
CA THR A 104 10.19 19.08 -17.55
C THR A 104 10.11 19.90 -16.28
N ARG A 105 11.23 20.53 -15.90
CA ARG A 105 11.30 21.46 -14.78
C ARG A 105 11.26 22.89 -15.32
N LYS A 106 10.34 23.70 -14.82
CA LYS A 106 10.28 25.14 -15.09
C LYS A 106 10.44 25.87 -13.77
N ASP A 107 11.46 26.71 -13.71
CA ASP A 107 11.74 27.56 -12.56
C ASP A 107 11.45 29.01 -12.96
N TRP A 108 10.73 29.75 -12.13
CA TRP A 108 10.53 31.18 -12.33
C TRP A 108 10.52 31.90 -10.98
N VAL A 109 10.84 33.19 -10.99
CA VAL A 109 10.77 34.06 -9.82
C VAL A 109 9.58 35.00 -10.00
N ASP A 110 8.71 35.08 -9.00
CA ASP A 110 7.58 36.02 -9.03
C ASP A 110 8.02 37.47 -8.76
N LYS A 111 7.06 38.39 -8.71
CA LYS A 111 7.33 39.82 -8.54
C LYS A 111 7.85 40.14 -7.14
N GLU A 112 7.60 39.26 -6.19
CA GLU A 112 7.97 39.32 -4.79
C GLU A 112 9.35 38.68 -4.52
N GLY A 113 9.99 38.11 -5.54
CA GLY A 113 11.31 37.47 -5.44
C GLY A 113 11.26 36.00 -5.00
N ILE A 114 10.07 35.37 -4.97
CA ILE A 114 9.90 33.97 -4.56
C ILE A 114 10.14 33.07 -5.78
N THR A 115 11.01 32.07 -5.61
CA THR A 115 11.23 31.05 -6.64
C THR A 115 10.13 30.00 -6.61
N HIS A 116 9.46 29.83 -7.73
CA HIS A 116 8.48 28.78 -8.00
C HIS A 116 9.10 27.70 -8.89
N ILE A 117 8.74 26.46 -8.62
CA ILE A 117 9.18 25.29 -9.40
C ILE A 117 7.94 24.53 -9.86
N GLU A 118 7.72 24.45 -11.16
CA GLU A 118 6.72 23.61 -11.80
C GLU A 118 7.40 22.39 -12.40
N MET A 119 6.84 21.23 -12.10
CA MET A 119 7.29 19.95 -12.64
C MET A 119 6.18 19.43 -13.55
N ASP A 120 6.39 19.49 -14.85
CA ASP A 120 5.50 18.91 -15.85
C ASP A 120 5.95 17.48 -16.15
N TYR A 121 5.00 16.57 -16.06
CA TYR A 121 5.24 15.14 -16.05
C TYR A 121 4.59 14.52 -17.28
N ALA A 122 5.41 14.03 -18.22
CA ALA A 122 4.88 13.28 -19.35
C ALA A 122 4.06 12.09 -18.85
N LEU A 123 2.81 12.03 -19.30
CA LEU A 123 1.87 10.99 -18.91
C LEU A 123 2.09 9.72 -19.75
N PRO A 124 2.05 8.53 -19.13
CA PRO A 124 2.09 7.28 -19.87
C PRO A 124 0.80 7.09 -20.66
N THR A 125 0.91 6.54 -21.87
CA THR A 125 -0.24 6.12 -22.67
C THR A 125 -1.04 5.02 -21.96
N GLU A 126 -2.30 4.81 -22.35
CA GLU A 126 -3.12 3.71 -21.81
C GLU A 126 -2.46 2.33 -22.03
N LYS A 127 -1.79 2.13 -23.17
CA LYS A 127 -1.06 0.88 -23.46
C LYS A 127 0.11 0.67 -22.49
N GLN A 128 0.87 1.73 -22.19
CA GLN A 128 1.96 1.67 -21.21
C GLN A 128 1.45 1.40 -19.79
N LYS A 129 0.34 2.04 -19.40
CA LYS A 129 -0.30 1.78 -18.10
C LYS A 129 -0.80 0.34 -17.99
N ALA A 130 -1.47 -0.18 -19.04
CA ALA A 130 -1.96 -1.55 -19.07
C ALA A 130 -0.81 -2.56 -18.96
N TYR A 131 0.26 -2.38 -19.75
CA TYR A 131 1.46 -3.22 -19.68
C TYR A 131 2.03 -3.33 -18.27
N VAL A 132 2.24 -2.19 -17.60
CA VAL A 132 2.80 -2.17 -16.25
C VAL A 132 1.81 -2.72 -15.22
N ARG A 133 0.54 -2.34 -15.30
CA ARG A 133 -0.53 -2.86 -14.41
C ARG A 133 -0.58 -4.38 -14.42
N ASP A 134 -0.58 -4.98 -15.61
CA ASP A 134 -0.80 -6.41 -15.75
C ASP A 134 0.40 -7.19 -15.20
N ARG A 135 1.64 -6.69 -15.40
CA ARG A 135 2.85 -7.27 -14.79
C ARG A 135 2.91 -7.07 -13.28
N LEU A 136 2.59 -5.88 -12.76
CA LEU A 136 2.60 -5.62 -11.32
C LEU A 136 1.70 -6.60 -10.54
N LYS A 137 0.58 -7.01 -11.13
CA LYS A 137 -0.38 -7.94 -10.52
C LYS A 137 0.12 -9.38 -10.40
N VAL A 138 0.92 -9.84 -11.37
CA VAL A 138 1.25 -11.27 -11.52
C VAL A 138 2.74 -11.58 -11.39
N GLU A 139 3.60 -10.57 -11.42
CA GLU A 139 5.06 -10.72 -11.33
C GLU A 139 5.59 -10.04 -10.05
N PRO A 140 5.71 -10.78 -8.93
CA PRO A 140 6.17 -10.23 -7.65
C PRO A 140 7.51 -9.51 -7.74
N LEU A 141 8.46 -10.05 -8.49
CA LEU A 141 9.79 -9.43 -8.65
C LEU A 141 9.72 -8.09 -9.39
N PHE A 142 8.87 -8.00 -10.43
CA PHE A 142 8.63 -6.74 -11.15
C PHE A 142 7.98 -5.70 -10.23
N SER A 143 7.04 -6.13 -9.39
CA SER A 143 6.42 -5.26 -8.40
C SER A 143 7.39 -4.83 -7.29
N ALA A 144 8.26 -5.72 -6.81
CA ALA A 144 9.30 -5.40 -5.84
C ALA A 144 10.28 -4.36 -6.38
N HIS A 145 10.70 -4.52 -7.65
CA HIS A 145 11.57 -3.56 -8.33
C HIS A 145 10.99 -2.15 -8.33
N HIS A 146 9.71 -1.99 -8.71
CA HIS A 146 9.07 -0.68 -8.75
C HIS A 146 8.82 -0.05 -7.38
N ALA A 147 8.65 -0.87 -6.33
CA ALA A 147 8.58 -0.40 -4.95
C ALA A 147 9.95 0.09 -4.47
N ILE A 148 11.03 -0.63 -4.76
CA ILE A 148 12.41 -0.19 -4.46
C ILE A 148 12.74 1.14 -5.14
N LEU A 149 12.43 1.28 -6.43
CA LEU A 149 12.66 2.56 -7.13
C LEU A 149 11.93 3.73 -6.48
N GLN A 150 10.73 3.49 -5.95
CA GLN A 150 9.97 4.51 -5.22
C GLN A 150 10.61 4.86 -3.88
N LEU A 151 11.09 3.86 -3.12
CA LEU A 151 11.80 4.06 -1.85
C LEU A 151 13.15 4.78 -2.07
N GLN A 152 13.87 4.45 -3.13
CA GLN A 152 15.13 5.14 -3.50
C GLN A 152 14.87 6.60 -3.88
N GLU A 153 13.82 6.88 -4.67
CA GLU A 153 13.47 8.25 -5.02
C GLU A 153 13.03 9.05 -3.79
N ALA A 154 12.28 8.45 -2.88
CA ALA A 154 11.96 9.04 -1.58
C ALA A 154 13.23 9.38 -0.79
N THR A 155 14.17 8.42 -0.74
CA THR A 155 15.48 8.58 -0.07
C THR A 155 16.27 9.76 -0.64
N ARG A 156 16.19 9.99 -1.95
CA ARG A 156 16.90 11.07 -2.65
C ARG A 156 16.28 12.45 -2.43
N ARG A 157 14.95 12.53 -2.29
CA ARG A 157 14.22 13.81 -2.21
C ARG A 157 14.12 14.38 -0.80
N THR A 158 14.30 13.54 0.21
CA THR A 158 14.12 13.93 1.60
C THR A 158 15.43 13.79 2.35
N ASP A 159 15.84 14.82 3.08
CA ASP A 159 16.92 14.69 4.05
C ASP A 159 16.37 14.05 5.32
N PHE A 160 16.45 12.72 5.39
CA PHE A 160 15.94 11.97 6.52
C PHE A 160 16.73 12.27 7.80
N THR A 161 17.97 12.77 7.73
CA THR A 161 18.78 13.01 8.95
C THR A 161 18.12 13.96 9.95
N LYS A 162 17.29 14.89 9.47
CA LYS A 162 16.54 15.85 10.30
C LYS A 162 15.23 15.33 10.86
N LEU A 163 14.72 14.20 10.36
CA LEU A 163 13.42 13.61 10.72
C LEU A 163 13.56 12.32 11.56
N LEU A 164 14.79 11.92 11.88
CA LEU A 164 15.13 10.61 12.46
C LEU A 164 15.27 10.60 13.99
N GLU A 165 15.00 11.70 14.70
CA GLU A 165 15.02 11.67 16.17
C GLU A 165 13.86 10.81 16.69
N GLY A 166 14.18 9.60 17.16
CA GLY A 166 13.24 8.69 17.82
C GLY A 166 12.55 7.64 16.94
N ILE A 167 12.53 7.79 15.61
CA ILE A 167 11.91 6.81 14.69
C ILE A 167 12.98 6.01 13.93
N LYS A 168 12.88 4.68 13.95
CA LYS A 168 13.76 3.82 13.15
C LYS A 168 13.59 4.11 11.65
N ARG A 169 14.68 4.30 10.91
CA ARG A 169 14.69 4.62 9.46
C ARG A 169 13.69 3.81 8.62
N TRP A 170 13.62 2.49 8.83
CA TRP A 170 12.74 1.62 8.04
C TRP A 170 11.24 1.90 8.29
N LYS A 171 10.85 2.28 9.51
CA LYS A 171 9.46 2.66 9.86
C LYS A 171 9.07 3.96 9.18
N TYR A 172 10.01 4.89 9.05
CA TYR A 172 9.77 6.12 8.31
C TYR A 172 9.61 5.84 6.81
N MET A 173 10.48 5.01 6.23
CA MET A 173 10.35 4.64 4.82
C MET A 173 9.01 3.95 4.54
N TRP A 174 8.52 3.14 5.48
CA TRP A 174 7.17 2.60 5.46
C TRP A 174 6.11 3.71 5.52
N ALA A 175 6.22 4.63 6.49
CA ALA A 175 5.29 5.74 6.65
C ALA A 175 5.21 6.65 5.40
N TYR A 176 6.34 6.90 4.75
CA TYR A 176 6.40 7.64 3.49
C TYR A 176 5.74 6.86 2.36
N TYR A 177 5.95 5.55 2.30
CA TYR A 177 5.32 4.71 1.28
C TYR A 177 3.79 4.70 1.41
N ASN A 178 3.28 4.58 2.65
CA ASN A 178 1.85 4.52 2.97
C ASN A 178 1.16 5.90 2.92
N GLY A 179 1.79 6.93 3.48
CA GLY A 179 1.20 8.27 3.64
C GLY A 179 1.66 9.32 2.61
N GLY A 180 2.62 8.99 1.76
CA GLY A 180 3.25 9.96 0.85
C GLY A 180 3.85 11.15 1.60
N THR A 181 3.73 12.35 1.03
CA THR A 181 4.22 13.59 1.66
C THR A 181 3.46 13.98 2.94
N ASN A 182 2.29 13.39 3.22
CA ASN A 182 1.56 13.65 4.46
C ASN A 182 2.27 13.09 5.68
N CYS A 183 3.15 12.08 5.52
CA CYS A 183 3.98 11.57 6.61
C CYS A 183 5.03 12.59 7.09
N MET A 184 5.24 13.70 6.37
CA MET A 184 6.18 14.75 6.75
C MET A 184 5.63 15.68 7.84
N LYS A 185 4.34 15.55 8.20
CA LYS A 185 3.68 16.36 9.22
C LYS A 185 3.46 15.54 10.48
N GLU A 186 3.96 15.98 11.63
CA GLU A 186 3.53 15.41 12.90
C GLU A 186 2.07 15.77 13.18
N PRO A 187 1.26 14.86 13.77
CA PRO A 187 1.59 13.52 14.28
C PRO A 187 1.41 12.38 13.26
N LEU A 188 1.16 12.68 11.98
CA LEU A 188 0.84 11.68 10.95
C LEU A 188 2.01 10.72 10.69
N ALA A 189 3.25 11.19 10.81
CA ALA A 189 4.46 10.36 10.71
C ALA A 189 4.41 9.14 11.64
N VAL A 190 4.09 9.37 12.92
CA VAL A 190 3.98 8.34 13.97
C VAL A 190 2.81 7.41 13.68
N LYS A 191 1.65 7.98 13.31
CA LYS A 191 0.46 7.19 12.97
C LYS A 191 0.75 6.19 11.84
N TYR A 192 1.38 6.62 10.75
CA TYR A 192 1.70 5.72 9.63
C TYR A 192 2.82 4.73 10.00
N ALA A 193 3.78 5.14 10.82
CA ALA A 193 4.88 4.29 11.30
C ALA A 193 4.41 3.17 12.26
N ASP A 194 3.27 3.35 12.92
CA ASP A 194 2.65 2.40 13.85
C ASP A 194 1.47 1.64 13.23
N ASP A 195 1.15 1.88 11.96
CA ASP A 195 0.16 1.11 11.16
C ASP A 195 0.71 -0.25 10.70
N ILE A 196 1.80 -0.72 11.32
CA ILE A 196 2.45 -2.03 11.18
C ILE A 196 2.40 -2.79 12.50
#